data_AF-A0A915BFP6-F1
#
_entry.id   AF-A0A915BFP6-F1
#
_cell.length_a   1.000
_cell.length_b   1.000
_cell.length_c   1.000
_cell.angle_alpha   90.00
_cell.angle_beta   90.00
_cell.angle_gamma   90.00
#
_symmetry.space_group_name_H-M   'P 1'
#
loop_
_entity.id
_entity.type
_entity.pdbx_description
1 polymer ?
#
loop_
_entity_poly.entity_id
_entity_poly.type
_entity_poly.pdbx_seq_one_letter_code
_entity_poly.pdbx_strand_id
1 'polypeptide(L)'
;MGIAYYDFVLSAAPTTTSGYQLFLTKFDAQTNVEWFETLDVPGDVMTENGLPHNDLAMMTLGVLTWKNKVQRSKVLCLVKTMEPDSSQSLEALKRATNKFKCLHHVLAVSERRTSISSVSSSRSRSRSPHDGMRLRVLMCQTRSKVDEIPAQALRETRCLLFPSSNPILCLCFPLS
;
A
#
# COMPACT_ATOMS: atom_id res chain seq x y z
N MET A 1 -5.77 5.68 15.41
CA MET A 1 -5.96 4.21 15.47
C MET A 1 -4.61 3.54 15.38
N GLY A 2 -4.33 2.53 16.19
CA GLY A 2 -3.07 1.78 16.13
C GLY A 2 -3.08 0.69 15.04
N ILE A 3 -1.92 0.08 14.78
CA ILE A 3 -1.77 -0.96 13.74
C ILE A 3 -2.66 -2.19 13.99
N ALA A 4 -2.94 -2.51 15.26
CA ALA A 4 -3.82 -3.59 15.70
C ALA A 4 -5.29 -3.47 15.23
N TYR A 5 -5.70 -2.30 14.73
CA TYR A 5 -7.04 -2.12 14.17
C TYR A 5 -7.20 -2.77 12.79
N TYR A 6 -6.10 -2.94 12.06
CA TYR A 6 -6.10 -3.40 10.67
C TYR A 6 -5.72 -4.87 10.60
N ASP A 7 -6.39 -5.60 9.71
CA ASP A 7 -6.07 -6.99 9.42
C ASP A 7 -4.85 -7.06 8.49
N PHE A 8 -4.77 -6.13 7.53
CA PHE A 8 -3.69 -6.06 6.55
C PHE A 8 -3.09 -4.67 6.44
N VAL A 9 -1.79 -4.64 6.17
CA VAL A 9 -1.06 -3.44 5.75
C VAL A 9 -0.52 -3.66 4.34
N LEU A 10 -0.91 -2.78 3.42
CA LEU A 10 -0.47 -2.75 2.03
C LEU A 10 0.45 -1.56 1.83
N SER A 11 1.59 -1.77 1.18
CA SER A 11 2.52 -0.69 0.82
C SER A 11 3.20 -0.98 -0.50
N ALA A 12 3.78 0.06 -1.09
CA ALA A 12 4.51 -0.02 -2.35
C ALA A 12 5.83 0.74 -2.24
N ALA A 13 6.85 0.27 -2.94
CA ALA A 13 8.11 0.98 -3.09
C ALA A 13 8.60 0.92 -4.54
N PRO A 14 9.06 2.04 -5.13
CA PRO A 14 9.69 2.02 -6.44
C PRO A 14 10.98 1.18 -6.39
N THR A 15 11.26 0.46 -7.47
CA THR A 15 12.51 -0.28 -7.66
C THR A 15 13.51 0.53 -8.48
N THR A 16 14.77 0.08 -8.53
CA THR A 16 15.82 0.73 -9.34
C THR A 16 15.60 0.62 -10.84
N THR A 17 14.71 -0.26 -11.29
CA THR A 17 14.40 -0.52 -12.71
C THR A 17 13.11 0.17 -13.14
N SER A 18 12.76 1.29 -12.51
CA SER A 18 11.51 2.04 -12.73
C SER A 18 10.24 1.22 -12.52
N GLY A 19 10.33 0.06 -11.85
CA GLY A 19 9.18 -0.75 -11.45
C GLY A 19 8.72 -0.43 -10.04
N TYR A 20 7.89 -1.29 -9.49
CA TYR A 20 7.47 -1.25 -8.10
C TYR A 20 7.58 -2.63 -7.45
N GLN A 21 7.78 -2.64 -6.14
CA GLN A 21 7.57 -3.81 -5.30
C GLN A 21 6.41 -3.51 -4.36
N LEU A 22 5.41 -4.38 -4.36
CA LEU A 22 4.26 -4.31 -3.47
C LEU A 22 4.47 -5.26 -2.30
N PHE A 23 3.99 -4.85 -1.14
CA PHE A 23 4.10 -5.62 0.11
C PHE A 23 2.74 -5.70 0.78
N LEU A 24 2.27 -6.91 1.05
CA LEU A 24 1.09 -7.17 1.86
C LEU A 24 1.52 -7.88 3.14
N THR A 25 1.19 -7.29 4.28
CA THR A 25 1.51 -7.84 5.61
C THR A 25 0.22 -8.08 6.37
N LYS A 26 0.11 -9.24 7.03
CA LYS A 26 -0.94 -9.53 8.00
C LYS A 26 -0.32 -9.58 9.40
N PHE A 27 -1.00 -8.96 10.35
CA PHE A 27 -0.60 -9.01 11.75
C PHE A 27 -1.50 -9.97 12.53
N ASP A 28 -0.92 -10.66 13.50
CA ASP A 28 -1.68 -11.45 14.48
C ASP A 28 -2.34 -10.52 15.53
N ALA A 29 -3.11 -11.11 16.46
CA ALA A 29 -3.77 -10.38 17.53
C ALA A 29 -2.81 -9.63 18.48
N GLN A 30 -1.52 -9.99 18.47
CA GLN A 30 -0.46 -9.38 19.27
C GLN A 30 0.38 -8.38 18.45
N THR A 31 -0.02 -8.06 17.22
CA THR A 31 0.71 -7.19 16.28
C THR A 31 2.05 -7.73 15.78
N ASN A 32 2.26 -9.04 15.88
CA ASN A 32 3.39 -9.68 15.22
C ASN A 32 3.07 -9.94 13.75
N VAL A 33 4.09 -10.01 12.90
CA VAL A 33 3.90 -10.37 11.50
C VAL A 33 3.58 -11.86 11.41
N GLU A 34 2.32 -12.19 11.15
CA GLU A 34 1.88 -13.57 10.92
C GLU A 34 2.29 -14.00 9.50
N TRP A 35 2.06 -13.11 8.54
CA TRP A 35 2.17 -13.43 7.12
C TRP A 35 2.65 -12.21 6.32
N PHE A 36 3.53 -12.44 5.36
CA PHE A 36 4.12 -11.41 4.52
C PHE A 36 4.26 -11.90 3.08
N GLU A 37 3.73 -11.15 2.12
CA GLU A 37 3.85 -11.48 0.71
C GLU A 37 4.25 -10.27 -0.11
N THR A 38 5.02 -10.55 -1.15
CA THR A 38 5.57 -9.55 -2.05
C THR A 38 5.13 -9.82 -3.48
N LEU A 39 5.01 -8.75 -4.27
CA LEU A 39 4.80 -8.82 -5.71
C LEU A 39 5.74 -7.82 -6.37
N ASP A 40 6.50 -8.27 -7.36
CA ASP A 40 7.27 -7.36 -8.20
C ASP A 40 6.40 -6.93 -9.38
N VAL A 41 6.42 -5.64 -9.68
CA VAL A 41 5.78 -5.00 -10.81
C VAL A 41 6.89 -4.42 -11.70
N PRO A 42 7.33 -5.17 -12.71
CA PRO A 42 8.38 -4.73 -13.61
C PRO A 42 8.04 -3.43 -14.35
N GLY A 43 9.03 -2.60 -14.65
CA GLY A 43 8.84 -1.27 -15.26
C GLY A 43 8.31 -1.32 -16.70
N ASP A 44 8.66 -2.35 -17.45
CA ASP A 44 8.08 -2.71 -18.75
C ASP A 44 6.58 -2.98 -18.63
N VAL A 45 6.15 -3.79 -17.65
CA VAL A 45 4.72 -4.03 -17.40
C VAL A 45 3.98 -2.74 -17.09
N MET A 46 4.58 -1.84 -16.30
CA MET A 46 3.99 -0.52 -16.03
C MET A 46 3.83 0.30 -17.31
N THR A 47 4.88 0.36 -18.14
CA THR A 47 4.91 1.14 -19.37
C THR A 47 3.91 0.62 -20.41
N GLU A 48 3.92 -0.69 -20.67
CA GLU A 48 3.03 -1.35 -21.63
C GLU A 48 1.54 -1.19 -21.28
N ASN A 49 1.23 -1.16 -19.98
CA ASN A 49 -0.14 -1.01 -19.49
C ASN A 49 -0.50 0.45 -19.18
N GLY A 50 0.43 1.39 -19.37
CA GLY A 50 0.24 2.81 -19.08
C GLY A 50 -0.06 3.09 -17.61
N LEU A 51 0.46 2.29 -16.68
CA LEU A 51 0.22 2.46 -15.26
C LEU A 51 0.99 3.69 -14.72
N PRO A 52 0.36 4.58 -13.94
CA PRO A 52 1.05 5.68 -13.29
C PRO A 52 2.11 5.19 -12.29
N HIS A 53 3.26 5.87 -12.25
CA HIS A 53 4.31 5.64 -11.26
C HIS A 53 4.00 6.38 -9.94
N ASN A 54 2.93 5.99 -9.27
CA ASN A 54 2.59 6.50 -7.94
C ASN A 54 2.06 5.40 -7.02
N ASP A 55 2.25 5.60 -5.71
CA ASP A 55 1.94 4.59 -4.71
C ASP A 55 0.44 4.26 -4.65
N LEU A 56 -0.45 5.24 -4.89
CA LEU A 56 -1.90 5.02 -4.83
C LEU A 56 -2.42 4.13 -5.97
N ALA A 57 -1.91 4.31 -7.20
CA ALA A 57 -2.19 3.43 -8.31
C ALA A 57 -1.75 1.99 -7.98
N MET A 58 -0.58 1.86 -7.35
CA MET A 58 -0.05 0.59 -6.87
C MET A 58 -0.89 -0.03 -5.74
N MET A 59 -1.50 0.78 -4.86
CA MET A 59 -2.45 0.27 -3.86
C MET A 59 -3.66 -0.40 -4.54
N THR A 60 -4.16 0.20 -5.63
CA THR A 60 -5.27 -0.36 -6.41
C THR A 60 -4.89 -1.72 -7.01
N LEU A 61 -3.70 -1.82 -7.62
CA LEU A 61 -3.18 -3.08 -8.14
C LEU A 61 -3.02 -4.13 -7.05
N GLY A 62 -2.50 -3.74 -5.88
CA GLY A 62 -2.33 -4.63 -4.74
C GLY A 62 -3.66 -5.19 -4.25
N VAL A 63 -4.67 -4.35 -4.04
CA VAL A 63 -6.02 -4.80 -3.63
C VAL A 63 -6.60 -5.80 -4.63
N LEU A 64 -6.43 -5.56 -5.93
CA LEU A 64 -6.96 -6.45 -6.98
C LEU A 64 -6.18 -7.77 -7.08
N THR A 65 -4.86 -7.72 -6.89
CA THR A 65 -4.00 -8.91 -6.89
C THR A 65 -4.33 -9.81 -5.70
N TRP A 66 -4.47 -9.22 -4.52
CA TRP A 66 -4.75 -9.94 -3.27
C TRP A 66 -6.23 -10.00 -2.91
N LYS A 67 -7.13 -9.80 -3.88
CA LYS A 67 -8.59 -9.67 -3.66
C LYS A 67 -9.17 -10.75 -2.76
N ASN A 68 -8.77 -12.01 -2.94
CA ASN A 68 -9.29 -13.14 -2.16
C ASN A 68 -8.75 -13.15 -0.71
N LYS A 69 -7.59 -12.52 -0.45
CA LYS A 69 -6.98 -12.44 0.87
C LYS A 69 -7.55 -11.27 1.68
N VAL A 70 -7.71 -10.11 1.02
CA VAL A 70 -8.12 -8.87 1.69
C VAL A 70 -9.64 -8.64 1.73
N GLN A 71 -10.42 -9.49 1.05
CA GLN A 71 -11.88 -9.36 1.02
C GLN A 71 -12.47 -9.28 2.43
N ARG A 72 -13.42 -8.35 2.64
CA ARG A 72 -14.10 -8.09 3.93
C ARG A 72 -13.15 -7.78 5.10
N SER A 73 -11.92 -7.33 4.81
CA SER A 73 -10.91 -7.02 5.82
C SER A 73 -10.69 -5.50 5.94
N LYS A 74 -10.05 -5.08 7.03
CA LYS A 74 -9.56 -3.71 7.24
C LYS A 74 -8.12 -3.61 6.72
N VAL A 75 -7.92 -2.77 5.71
CA VAL A 75 -6.64 -2.60 5.03
C VAL A 75 -6.10 -1.20 5.29
N LEU A 76 -4.88 -1.11 5.82
CA LEU A 76 -4.12 0.14 5.87
C LEU A 76 -3.22 0.22 4.64
N CYS A 77 -3.46 1.22 3.79
CA CYS A 77 -2.63 1.53 2.65
C CYS A 77 -1.60 2.59 3.04
N LEU A 78 -0.33 2.21 3.09
CA LEU A 78 0.77 3.13 3.38
C LEU A 78 1.35 3.65 2.05
N VAL A 79 1.32 4.97 1.89
CA VAL A 79 1.87 5.66 0.72
C VAL A 79 2.94 6.65 1.19
N LYS A 80 4.03 6.82 0.44
CA LYS A 80 5.13 7.72 0.84
C LYS A 80 4.74 9.18 0.67
N THR A 81 4.08 9.51 -0.43
CA THR A 81 3.67 10.88 -0.75
C THR A 81 2.31 10.87 -1.42
N MET A 82 1.41 11.74 -0.94
CA MET A 82 0.14 12.03 -1.59
C MET A 82 0.33 13.24 -2.48
N GLU A 83 0.34 13.03 -3.80
CA GLU A 83 0.39 14.13 -4.76
C GLU A 83 -0.96 14.89 -4.78
N PRO A 84 -0.97 16.20 -5.03
CA PRO A 84 -2.20 16.99 -5.03
C PRO A 84 -3.21 16.53 -6.10
N ASP A 85 -2.75 15.94 -7.21
CA ASP A 85 -3.60 15.44 -8.29
C ASP A 85 -3.92 13.93 -8.18
N SER A 86 -3.80 13.35 -6.98
CA SER A 86 -4.04 11.92 -6.79
C SER A 86 -5.52 11.51 -6.66
N SER A 87 -6.44 12.42 -7.01
CA SER A 87 -7.90 12.24 -6.91
C SER A 87 -8.39 11.00 -7.66
N GLN A 88 -7.94 10.82 -8.91
CA GLN A 88 -8.30 9.69 -9.76
C GLN A 88 -7.77 8.36 -9.21
N SER A 89 -6.53 8.33 -8.74
CA SER A 89 -5.92 7.12 -8.16
C SER A 89 -6.59 6.74 -6.83
N LEU A 90 -6.99 7.73 -6.04
CA LEU A 90 -7.74 7.51 -4.81
C LEU A 90 -9.16 7.00 -5.08
N GLU A 91 -9.84 7.51 -6.11
CA GLU A 91 -11.15 7.00 -6.53
C GLU A 91 -11.07 5.55 -7.01
N ALA A 92 -10.05 5.22 -7.81
CA ALA A 92 -9.78 3.85 -8.25
C ALA A 92 -9.59 2.90 -7.06
N LEU A 93 -8.83 3.32 -6.04
CA LEU A 93 -8.64 2.54 -4.82
C LEU A 93 -9.94 2.36 -4.03
N LYS A 94 -10.75 3.42 -3.88
CA LYS A 94 -12.07 3.36 -3.22
C LYS A 94 -13.00 2.37 -3.92
N ARG A 95 -13.07 2.43 -5.24
CA ARG A 95 -13.83 1.50 -6.08
C ARG A 95 -13.39 0.05 -5.89
N ALA A 96 -12.07 -0.19 -5.98
CA ALA A 96 -11.50 -1.52 -5.80
C ALA A 96 -11.81 -2.11 -4.41
N THR A 97 -11.55 -1.35 -3.35
CA THR A 97 -11.79 -1.78 -1.96
C THR A 97 -13.28 -1.99 -1.68
N ASN A 98 -14.15 -1.13 -2.19
CA ASN A 98 -15.60 -1.26 -2.03
C ASN A 98 -16.15 -2.55 -2.68
N LYS A 99 -15.70 -2.92 -3.89
CA LYS A 99 -16.10 -4.17 -4.55
C LYS A 99 -15.86 -5.40 -3.68
N PHE A 100 -14.77 -5.41 -2.91
CA PHE A 100 -14.42 -6.51 -2.01
C PHE A 100 -14.85 -6.27 -0.56
N LYS A 101 -15.66 -5.24 -0.31
CA LYS A 101 -16.14 -4.86 1.04
C LYS A 101 -15.00 -4.63 2.04
N CYS A 102 -13.85 -4.16 1.57
CA CYS A 102 -12.73 -3.82 2.42
C CYS A 102 -12.96 -2.44 3.04
N LEU A 103 -12.75 -2.32 4.36
CA LEU A 103 -12.55 -1.00 4.97
C LEU A 103 -11.11 -0.59 4.69
N HIS A 104 -10.89 0.62 4.18
CA HIS A 104 -9.55 1.08 3.83
C HIS A 104 -9.24 2.41 4.49
N HIS A 105 -8.01 2.58 4.95
CA HIS A 105 -7.45 3.89 5.30
C HIS A 105 -6.17 4.10 4.50
N VAL A 106 -5.99 5.30 3.97
CA VAL A 106 -4.74 5.70 3.32
C VAL A 106 -3.98 6.58 4.31
N LEU A 107 -2.73 6.23 4.59
CA LEU A 107 -1.84 7.03 5.42
C LEU A 107 -0.58 7.39 4.65
N ALA A 108 -0.37 8.70 4.47
CA ALA A 108 0.86 9.23 3.91
C ALA A 108 1.95 9.23 4.98
N VAL A 109 2.95 8.36 4.83
CA VAL A 109 4.13 8.32 5.68
C VAL A 109 5.09 9.38 5.18
N SER A 110 4.82 10.65 5.53
CA SER A 110 5.77 11.73 5.26
C SER A 110 7.10 11.40 5.95
N GLU A 111 8.22 11.57 5.26
CA GLU A 111 9.52 11.61 5.92
C GLU A 111 9.45 12.62 7.04
N ARG A 112 9.69 12.17 8.28
CA ARG A 112 9.78 13.04 9.43
C ARG A 112 10.88 14.05 9.09
N ARG A 113 10.50 15.29 8.73
CA ARG A 113 11.44 16.40 8.48
C ARG A 113 12.49 16.33 9.57
N THR A 114 13.76 16.11 9.21
CA THR A 114 14.87 16.41 10.10
C THR A 114 14.80 17.90 10.37
N SER A 115 14.17 18.27 11.48
CA SER A 115 14.08 19.65 11.91
C SER A 115 15.50 20.14 12.18
N ILE A 116 16.07 20.88 11.23
CA ILE A 116 17.25 21.70 11.45
C ILE A 116 16.79 22.88 12.29
N SER A 117 16.82 22.71 13.62
CA SER A 117 16.88 23.81 14.58
C SER A 117 17.45 23.28 15.88
N SER A 118 18.76 23.43 16.02
CA SER A 118 19.42 23.37 17.32
C SER A 118 20.25 24.63 17.49
N VAL A 119 19.70 25.60 18.22
CA VAL A 119 20.50 26.60 18.93
C VAL A 119 19.93 26.70 20.34
N SER A 120 20.71 26.18 21.32
CA SER A 120 20.62 26.35 22.78
C SER A 120 19.31 25.89 23.48
N SER A 121 19.29 25.24 24.65
CA SER A 121 20.28 24.98 25.70
C SER A 121 19.72 23.92 26.68
N SER A 122 20.62 23.05 27.15
CA SER A 122 20.69 22.47 28.50
C SER A 122 19.51 21.69 29.12
N ARG A 123 19.78 20.38 29.29
CA ARG A 123 19.31 19.47 30.35
C ARG A 123 17.83 19.07 30.35
N SER A 124 17.53 17.96 29.67
CA SER A 124 16.73 16.89 30.27
C SER A 124 17.02 15.53 29.62
N ARG A 125 17.50 14.60 30.46
CA ARG A 125 17.56 13.13 30.31
C ARG A 125 17.71 12.61 28.87
N SER A 126 18.94 12.25 28.53
CA SER A 126 19.27 11.44 27.34
C SER A 126 18.43 10.16 27.31
N ARG A 127 17.28 10.20 26.63
CA ARG A 127 16.69 9.00 26.06
C ARG A 127 17.67 8.51 25.02
N SER A 128 18.23 7.33 25.24
CA SER A 128 19.17 6.72 24.30
C SER A 128 18.59 6.72 22.88
N PRO A 129 19.41 6.86 21.83
CA PRO A 129 18.95 6.82 20.44
C PRO A 129 18.41 5.44 20.03
N HIS A 130 18.36 4.47 20.96
CA HIS A 130 17.86 3.12 20.75
C HIS A 130 16.40 2.91 21.19
N ASP A 131 15.69 3.96 21.60
CA ASP A 131 14.26 3.89 21.96
C ASP A 131 13.31 4.11 20.77
N GLY A 132 13.82 4.00 19.55
CA GLY A 132 12.99 3.73 18.38
C GLY A 132 12.62 2.26 18.39
N MET A 133 11.32 1.94 18.35
CA MET A 133 10.73 0.61 18.15
C MET A 133 11.77 -0.42 17.66
N ARG A 134 12.46 -1.08 18.60
CA ARG A 134 13.28 -2.23 18.27
C ARG A 134 12.28 -3.27 17.84
N LEU A 135 12.11 -3.44 16.53
CA LEU A 135 11.47 -4.59 15.92
C LEU A 135 12.10 -5.81 16.58
N ARG A 136 11.45 -6.33 17.62
CA ARG A 136 11.67 -7.70 18.04
C ARG A 136 11.27 -8.48 16.81
N VAL A 137 12.25 -9.05 16.13
CA VAL A 137 12.05 -9.96 15.00
C VAL A 137 11.27 -11.14 15.56
N LEU A 138 9.95 -11.00 15.61
CA LEU A 138 9.02 -12.05 15.95
C LEU A 138 8.69 -12.69 14.62
N MET A 139 9.35 -13.83 14.42
CA MET A 139 9.25 -14.79 13.31
C MET A 139 8.04 -14.53 12.42
N CYS A 140 8.27 -13.93 11.25
CA CYS A 140 7.27 -13.97 10.18
C CYS A 140 6.99 -15.45 9.90
N GLN A 141 5.79 -15.92 10.25
CA GLN A 141 5.50 -17.36 10.21
C GLN A 141 5.46 -17.86 8.77
N THR A 142 4.98 -17.02 7.85
CA THR A 142 4.90 -17.36 6.43
C THR A 142 5.33 -16.18 5.58
N ARG A 143 6.33 -16.42 4.71
CA ARG A 143 6.78 -15.47 3.70
C ARG A 143 6.62 -16.07 2.31
N SER A 144 5.94 -15.35 1.42
CA SER A 144 5.75 -15.76 0.03
C SER A 144 6.02 -14.61 -0.94
N LYS A 145 6.14 -14.97 -2.22
CA LYS A 145 6.20 -14.04 -3.35
C LYS A 145 5.15 -14.48 -4.35
N VAL A 146 4.40 -13.53 -4.89
CA VAL A 146 3.54 -13.76 -6.04
C VAL A 146 4.44 -13.77 -7.27
N ASP A 147 4.50 -14.90 -7.96
CA ASP A 147 5.41 -15.09 -9.11
C ASP A 147 5.00 -14.26 -10.32
N GLU A 148 3.69 -14.17 -10.58
CA GLU A 148 3.13 -13.46 -11.74
C GLU A 148 1.96 -12.55 -11.34
N ILE A 149 1.90 -11.36 -11.93
CA ILE A 149 0.79 -10.42 -11.74
C ILE A 149 -0.45 -10.99 -12.43
N PRO A 150 -1.58 -11.21 -11.71
CA PRO A 150 -2.78 -11.72 -12.36
C PRO A 150 -3.27 -10.79 -13.47
N ALA A 151 -3.38 -11.30 -14.70
CA ALA A 151 -3.77 -10.49 -15.87
C ALA A 151 -5.12 -9.77 -15.67
N GLN A 152 -6.05 -10.38 -14.92
CA GLN A 152 -7.31 -9.74 -14.54
C GLN A 152 -7.07 -8.51 -13.63
N ALA A 153 -6.21 -8.62 -12.62
CA ALA A 153 -5.91 -7.52 -11.71
C ALA A 153 -5.28 -6.35 -12.48
N LEU A 154 -4.38 -6.64 -13.42
CA LEU A 154 -3.75 -5.64 -14.27
C LEU A 154 -4.75 -4.89 -15.14
N ARG A 155 -5.62 -5.62 -15.85
CA ARG A 155 -6.69 -5.04 -16.69
C ARG A 155 -7.66 -4.20 -15.88
N GLU A 156 -8.14 -4.72 -14.76
CA GLU A 156 -9.09 -4.01 -13.88
C GLU A 156 -8.44 -2.75 -13.29
N THR A 157 -7.17 -2.82 -12.89
CA THR A 157 -6.42 -1.65 -12.39
C THR A 157 -6.36 -0.56 -13.44
N ARG A 158 -5.95 -0.90 -14.68
CA ARG A 158 -5.89 0.06 -15.79
C ARG A 158 -7.26 0.70 -16.04
N CYS A 159 -8.34 -0.07 -16.05
CA CYS A 159 -9.68 0.47 -16.31
C CYS A 159 -10.17 1.40 -15.18
N LEU A 160 -9.85 1.08 -13.92
CA LEU A 160 -10.20 1.95 -12.79
C LEU A 160 -9.38 3.24 -12.77
N LEU A 161 -8.09 3.15 -13.13
CA LEU A 161 -7.21 4.31 -13.22
C LEU A 161 -7.51 5.16 -14.45
N PHE A 162 -8.09 4.61 -15.52
CA PHE A 162 -8.49 5.35 -16.72
C PHE A 162 -9.95 5.05 -17.09
N PRO A 163 -10.94 5.62 -16.38
CA PRO A 163 -12.35 5.31 -16.56
C PRO A 163 -12.87 5.51 -17.99
N SER A 164 -12.28 6.46 -18.74
CA SER A 164 -12.57 6.70 -20.15
C SER A 164 -12.26 5.49 -21.06
N SER A 165 -11.38 4.60 -20.63
CA SER A 165 -11.00 3.40 -21.40
C SER A 165 -12.07 2.31 -21.37
N ASN A 166 -12.81 2.18 -20.26
CA ASN A 166 -13.87 1.19 -20.13
C ASN A 166 -14.89 1.58 -19.03
N PRO A 167 -15.92 2.37 -19.36
CA PRO A 167 -16.89 2.85 -18.38
C PRO A 167 -17.74 1.73 -17.78
N ILE A 168 -17.91 0.60 -18.49
CA ILE A 168 -18.68 -0.54 -18.01
C ILE A 168 -17.98 -1.21 -16.81
N LEU A 169 -16.65 -1.31 -16.85
CA LEU A 169 -15.90 -1.85 -15.72
C LEU A 169 -16.07 -0.98 -14.47
N CYS A 170 -16.20 0.35 -14.60
CA CYS A 170 -16.51 1.21 -13.47
C CYS A 170 -17.90 0.94 -12.87
N LEU A 171 -18.86 0.40 -13.63
CA LEU A 171 -20.16 -0.03 -13.09
C LEU A 171 -20.03 -1.32 -12.25
N CYS A 172 -19.12 -2.22 -12.63
CA CYS A 172 -18.79 -3.41 -11.84
C CYS A 172 -18.00 -3.10 -10.55
N PHE A 173 -17.59 -1.83 -10.38
CA PHE A 173 -16.88 -1.31 -9.23
C PHE A 173 -17.55 -0.02 -8.73
N PRO A 174 -18.71 -0.14 -8.05
CA PRO A 174 -19.46 1.02 -7.59
C PRO A 174 -18.63 1.83 -6.58
N LEU A 175 -18.86 3.14 -6.55
CA LEU A 175 -18.57 3.98 -5.38
C LEU A 175 -19.80 3.89 -4.48
N SER A 176 -19.65 3.34 -3.28
CA SER A 176 -20.68 3.43 -2.23
C SER A 176 -20.50 4.72 -1.46
#